data_AF-A0A7K4H3A5-F1
#
_entry.id   AF-A0A7K4H3A5-F1
#
_cell.length_a   1.000
_cell.length_b   1.000
_cell.length_c   1.000
_cell.angle_alpha   90.00
_cell.angle_beta   90.00
_cell.angle_gamma   90.00
#
_symmetry.space_group_name_H-M   'P 1'
#
loop_
_entity.id
_entity.type
_entity.pdbx_description
1 polymer ?
#
loop_
_entity_poly.entity_id
_entity_poly.type
_entity_poly.pdbx_seq_one_letter_code
_entity_poly.pdbx_strand_id
1 'polypeptide(L)'
;MWRNGGLKLIFKDIFQLYKIGKELGLSRKEINSTLLFKNRYPLVLALILIMFLSVFAILFWNIALILYSKSTEPVYPSGSYYSSISLKDFKDKK
;
A
#
# COMPACT_ATOMS: atom_id res chain seq x y z
N MET A 1 -20.41 -5.33 -12.49
CA MET A 1 -20.31 -6.67 -11.87
C MET A 1 -19.74 -7.69 -12.88
N TRP A 2 -18.51 -7.51 -13.38
CA TRP A 2 -17.90 -8.44 -14.34
C TRP A 2 -16.37 -8.36 -14.22
N ARG A 3 -15.74 -9.24 -13.42
CA ARG A 3 -14.28 -9.50 -13.51
C ARG A 3 -13.85 -10.84 -12.88
N ASN A 4 -14.68 -11.88 -12.99
CA ASN A 4 -14.31 -13.24 -12.51
C ASN A 4 -14.06 -14.25 -13.66
N GLY A 5 -14.24 -13.85 -14.92
CA GLY A 5 -14.09 -14.76 -16.09
C GLY A 5 -12.64 -14.95 -16.58
N GLY A 6 -11.76 -13.97 -16.37
CA GLY A 6 -10.39 -14.01 -16.89
C GLY A 6 -9.51 -15.08 -16.24
N LEU A 7 -9.64 -15.27 -14.92
CA LEU A 7 -8.87 -16.29 -14.19
C LEU A 7 -9.19 -17.71 -14.67
N LYS A 8 -10.46 -18.00 -14.99
CA LYS A 8 -10.89 -19.33 -15.43
C LYS A 8 -10.35 -19.69 -16.82
N LEU A 9 -10.17 -18.71 -17.69
CA LEU A 9 -9.55 -18.90 -19.01
C LEU A 9 -8.05 -19.18 -18.85
N ILE A 10 -7.35 -18.39 -18.05
CA ILE A 10 -5.90 -18.54 -17.79
C ILE A 10 -5.55 -19.93 -17.24
N PHE A 11 -6.35 -20.45 -16.28
CA PHE A 11 -6.11 -21.80 -15.73
C PHE A 11 -6.31 -22.92 -16.76
N LYS A 12 -7.26 -22.76 -17.69
CA LYS A 12 -7.48 -23.75 -18.76
C LYS A 12 -6.29 -23.80 -19.71
N ASP A 13 -5.75 -22.64 -20.08
CA ASP A 13 -4.61 -22.53 -20.99
C ASP A 13 -3.33 -23.11 -20.36
N ILE A 14 -3.09 -22.85 -19.07
CA ILE A 14 -1.96 -23.43 -18.31
C ILE A 14 -2.07 -24.96 -18.26
N PHE A 15 -3.27 -25.50 -18.05
CA PHE A 15 -3.48 -26.95 -17.99
C PHE A 15 -3.26 -27.62 -19.35
N GLN A 16 -3.67 -26.97 -20.44
CA GLN A 16 -3.39 -27.45 -21.80
C GLN A 16 -1.88 -27.45 -22.11
N LEU A 17 -1.16 -26.38 -21.75
CA LEU A 17 0.29 -26.30 -21.90
C LEU A 17 1.02 -27.39 -21.10
N TYR A 18 0.56 -27.67 -19.88
CA TYR A 18 1.10 -28.77 -19.07
C TYR A 18 0.88 -30.14 -19.74
N LYS A 19 -0.29 -30.36 -20.33
CA LYS A 19 -0.61 -31.61 -21.05
C LYS A 19 0.26 -31.79 -22.29
N ILE A 20 0.44 -30.72 -23.09
CA ILE A 20 1.29 -30.71 -24.28
C ILE A 20 2.75 -30.99 -23.90
N GLY A 21 3.27 -30.35 -22.86
CA GLY A 21 4.63 -30.59 -22.39
C GLY A 21 4.85 -32.03 -21.94
N LYS A 22 3.85 -32.63 -21.28
CA LYS A 22 3.90 -34.04 -20.85
C LYS A 22 3.87 -35.00 -22.05
N GLU A 23 3.09 -34.70 -23.09
CA GLU A 23 3.02 -35.51 -24.32
C GLU A 23 4.30 -35.43 -25.14
N LEU A 24 5.01 -34.30 -25.09
CA LEU A 24 6.33 -34.11 -25.72
C LEU A 24 7.50 -34.74 -24.93
N GLY A 25 7.23 -35.44 -23.83
CA GLY A 25 8.25 -36.12 -23.02
C GLY A 25 9.05 -35.19 -22.10
N LEU A 26 8.62 -33.94 -21.91
CA LEU A 26 9.30 -33.03 -20.99
C LEU A 26 9.14 -33.50 -19.54
N SER A 27 10.24 -33.40 -18.79
CA SER A 27 10.25 -33.62 -17.36
C SER A 27 9.36 -32.58 -16.67
N ARG A 28 8.73 -32.96 -15.54
CA ARG A 28 7.95 -32.02 -14.72
C ARG A 28 8.76 -30.77 -14.35
N LYS A 29 10.07 -30.90 -14.19
CA LYS A 29 10.98 -29.76 -13.92
C LYS A 29 11.09 -28.81 -15.12
N GLU A 30 11.13 -29.33 -16.33
CA GLU A 30 11.23 -28.55 -17.57
C GLU A 30 9.90 -27.85 -17.89
N ILE A 31 8.77 -28.51 -17.69
CA ILE A 31 7.44 -27.90 -17.84
C ILE A 31 7.25 -26.76 -16.84
N ASN A 32 7.66 -26.97 -15.59
CA ASN A 32 7.57 -25.93 -14.56
C ASN A 32 8.52 -24.77 -14.87
N SER A 33 9.70 -25.05 -15.42
CA SER A 33 10.63 -24.03 -15.86
C SER A 33 10.07 -23.21 -17.01
N THR A 34 9.39 -23.81 -17.99
CA THR A 34 8.82 -23.07 -19.12
C THR A 34 7.54 -22.32 -18.73
N LEU A 35 6.76 -22.79 -17.76
CA LEU A 35 5.59 -22.08 -17.22
C LEU A 35 5.97 -20.91 -16.29
N LEU A 36 6.97 -21.08 -15.42
CA LEU A 36 7.39 -20.06 -14.45
C LEU A 36 8.48 -19.11 -14.98
N PHE A 37 9.39 -19.58 -15.85
CA PHE A 37 10.53 -18.79 -16.35
C PHE A 37 10.35 -18.20 -17.75
N LYS A 38 9.18 -18.33 -18.40
CA LYS A 38 8.97 -17.65 -19.70
C LYS A 38 9.07 -16.12 -19.60
N ASN A 39 9.11 -15.56 -18.39
CA ASN A 39 9.26 -14.13 -18.23
C ASN A 39 10.32 -13.90 -17.13
N ARG A 40 11.51 -13.38 -17.47
CA ARG A 40 12.47 -12.80 -16.48
C ARG A 40 12.04 -11.39 -16.03
N TYR A 41 11.13 -10.78 -16.76
CA TYR A 41 10.55 -9.47 -16.49
C TYR A 41 9.57 -9.36 -15.29
N PRO A 42 8.87 -10.40 -14.79
CA PRO A 42 7.88 -10.25 -13.72
C PRO A 42 8.56 -9.99 -12.38
N LEU A 43 9.78 -10.47 -12.17
CA LEU A 43 10.54 -10.21 -10.94
C LEU A 43 11.08 -8.78 -10.92
N VAL A 44 11.61 -8.30 -12.05
CA VAL A 44 12.03 -6.89 -12.22
C VAL A 44 10.83 -5.94 -12.15
N LEU A 45 9.71 -6.28 -12.79
CA LEU A 45 8.47 -5.50 -12.69
C LEU A 45 7.91 -5.48 -11.26
N ALA A 46 7.93 -6.61 -10.55
CA ALA A 46 7.51 -6.65 -9.15
C ALA A 46 8.41 -5.77 -8.27
N LEU A 47 9.73 -5.79 -8.48
CA LEU A 47 10.67 -4.93 -7.76
C LEU A 47 10.44 -3.44 -8.07
N ILE A 48 10.22 -3.09 -9.34
CA ILE A 48 9.88 -1.72 -9.75
C ILE A 48 8.56 -1.28 -9.10
N LEU A 49 7.55 -2.16 -9.09
CA LEU A 49 6.25 -1.86 -8.47
C LEU A 49 6.40 -1.62 -6.96
N ILE A 50 7.17 -2.45 -6.26
CA ILE A 50 7.46 -2.29 -4.83
C ILE A 50 8.21 -0.97 -4.59
N MET A 51 9.17 -0.62 -5.45
CA MET A 51 9.90 0.65 -5.38
C MET A 51 8.96 1.85 -5.56
N PHE A 52 8.01 1.80 -6.49
CA PHE A 52 7.00 2.85 -6.62
C PHE A 52 6.10 2.93 -5.39
N LEU A 53 5.60 1.79 -4.90
CA LEU A 53 4.76 1.70 -3.71
C LEU A 53 5.45 2.29 -2.47
N SER A 54 6.74 2.06 -2.28
CA SER A 54 7.48 2.60 -1.13
C SER A 54 7.60 4.12 -1.20
N VAL A 55 7.86 4.69 -2.38
CA VAL A 55 7.88 6.15 -2.58
C VAL A 55 6.51 6.75 -2.31
N PHE A 56 5.44 6.15 -2.82
CA PHE A 56 4.07 6.60 -2.54
C PHE A 56 3.72 6.54 -1.06
N ALA A 57 4.13 5.48 -0.35
CA ALA A 57 3.90 5.35 1.09
C ALA A 57 4.60 6.46 1.88
N ILE A 58 5.86 6.79 1.53
CA ILE A 58 6.62 7.88 2.17
C ILE A 58 5.94 9.22 1.91
N LEU A 59 5.55 9.51 0.67
CA LEU A 59 4.86 10.75 0.32
C LEU A 59 3.53 10.89 1.08
N PHE A 60 2.75 9.81 1.11
CA PHE A 60 1.48 9.77 1.85
C PHE A 60 1.68 10.04 3.34
N TRP A 61 2.70 9.40 3.95
CA TRP A 61 3.03 9.60 5.37
C TRP A 61 3.38 11.07 5.68
N ASN A 62 4.18 11.70 4.83
CA ASN A 62 4.54 13.12 5.00
C ASN A 62 3.33 14.05 4.90
N ILE A 63 2.43 13.80 3.95
CA ILE A 63 1.18 14.58 3.80
C ILE A 63 0.28 14.41 5.02
N ALA A 64 0.14 13.17 5.52
CA ALA A 64 -0.64 12.88 6.72
C ALA A 64 -0.08 13.61 7.96
N LEU A 65 1.24 13.65 8.12
CA LEU A 65 1.89 14.39 9.20
C LEU A 65 1.59 15.89 9.15
N ILE A 66 1.65 16.51 7.96
CA ILE A 66 1.36 17.94 7.79
C ILE A 66 -0.11 18.24 8.10
N LEU A 67 -1.03 17.38 7.65
CA LEU A 67 -2.45 17.53 7.95
C LEU A 67 -2.73 17.36 9.45
N TYR A 68 -2.08 16.39 10.09
CA TYR A 68 -2.19 16.19 11.53
C TYR A 68 -1.67 17.41 12.31
N SER A 69 -0.48 17.93 11.96
CA SER A 69 0.08 19.10 12.64
C SER A 69 -0.82 20.34 12.53
N LYS A 70 -1.47 20.53 11.38
CA LYS A 70 -2.42 21.62 11.17
C LYS A 70 -3.70 21.44 12.00
N SER A 71 -4.16 20.20 12.17
CA SER A 71 -5.33 19.90 12.99
C SER A 71 -5.08 20.06 14.49
N THR A 72 -3.82 20.04 14.92
CA THR A 72 -3.44 20.26 16.32
C THR A 72 -3.08 21.71 16.64
N GLU A 73 -3.37 22.64 15.72
CA GLU A 73 -3.20 24.07 16.00
C GLU A 73 -4.00 24.43 17.27
N PRO A 74 -3.39 25.16 18.23
CA PRO A 74 -4.08 25.55 19.44
C PRO A 74 -5.28 26.43 19.08
N VAL A 75 -6.44 26.15 19.69
CA VAL A 75 -7.68 26.94 19.53
C VAL A 75 -7.47 28.41 19.89
N TYR A 76 -6.40 28.71 20.64
CA TYR A 76 -6.03 30.05 21.05
C TYR A 76 -4.74 30.49 20.32
N PRO A 77 -4.67 31.75 19.86
CA PRO A 77 -3.49 32.28 19.19
C PRO A 77 -2.28 32.28 20.13
N SER A 78 -1.11 31.94 19.60
CA SER A 78 0.15 31.99 20.34
C SER A 78 0.38 33.38 20.93
N GLY A 79 0.50 33.48 22.25
CA GLY A 79 0.67 34.76 22.96
C GLY A 79 -0.61 35.32 23.61
N SER A 80 -1.76 34.64 23.50
CA SER A 80 -2.91 34.98 24.34
C SER A 80 -2.70 34.46 25.76
N TYR A 81 -2.78 35.35 26.74
CA TYR A 81 -2.88 34.96 28.14
C TYR A 81 -4.29 34.45 28.41
N TYR A 82 -4.40 33.25 28.99
CA TYR A 82 -5.67 32.83 29.58
C TYR A 82 -6.03 33.83 30.67
N SER A 83 -7.27 34.30 30.69
CA SER A 83 -7.83 34.95 31.87
C SER A 83 -7.99 33.90 32.95
N SER A 84 -6.88 33.51 33.58
CA SER A 84 -6.88 32.67 34.76
C SER A 84 -7.37 33.53 35.91
N ILE A 85 -8.66 33.46 36.21
CA ILE A 85 -9.18 34.06 37.44
C ILE A 85 -8.53 33.27 38.58
N SER A 86 -7.65 33.92 39.33
CA SER A 86 -7.05 33.28 40.49
C SER A 86 -8.10 33.21 41.59
N LEU A 87 -8.11 32.14 42.39
CA LEU A 87 -8.96 32.08 43.60
C LEU A 87 -8.73 33.29 44.55
N LYS A 88 -7.58 33.95 44.40
CA LYS A 88 -7.23 35.20 45.10
C LYS A 88 -8.10 36.39 44.68
N ASP A 89 -8.55 36.45 43.42
CA ASP A 89 -9.36 37.54 42.88
C ASP A 89 -10.79 37.55 43.45
N PHE A 90 -11.24 36.41 44.00
CA PHE A 90 -12.51 36.30 44.71
C PHE A 90 -12.41 36.71 46.19
N LYS A 91 -11.21 36.87 46.74
CA LYS A 91 -11.01 37.20 48.17
C LYS A 91 -11.27 38.67 48.47
N ASP A 92 -11.08 39.55 47.49
CA ASP A 92 -11.28 41.00 47.62
C ASP A 92 -12.70 41.47 47.27
N LYS A 93 -13.60 40.56 46.85
CA LYS A 93 -15.04 40.85 46.78
C LYS A 93 -15.69 40.54 48.13
N LYS A 94 -15.62 41.50 49.05
CA LYS A 94 -16.41 41.51 50.27
C LYS A 94 -17.12 42.85 50.43
#